data_AF-A0A844QBR7-F1
#
_entry.id   AF-A0A844QBR7-F1
#
_cell.length_a   1.000
_cell.length_b   1.000
_cell.length_c   1.000
_cell.angle_alpha   90.00
_cell.angle_beta   90.00
_cell.angle_gamma   90.00
#
_symmetry.space_group_name_H-M   'P 1'
#
loop_
_entity.id
_entity.type
_entity.pdbx_description
1 polymer ?
#
loop_
_entity_poly.entity_id
_entity_poly.type
_entity_poly.pdbx_seq_one_letter_code
_entity_poly.pdbx_strand_id
1 'polypeptide(L)'
;MRLLRTCFAVAALLAAGPVFAEPECTCLANGTRYAEGSVVCLRLPSGSWLARCGKVLNNTSWQKIEDGCPTTLLAPEMTRAPTASKHPVSQSSDGD
;
A
#
# COMPACT_ATOMS: atom_id res chain seq x y z
N MET A 1 12.27 -32.03 53.11
CA MET A 1 11.62 -32.16 51.78
C MET A 1 10.42 -31.24 51.54
N ARG A 2 9.90 -30.48 52.52
CA ARG A 2 8.86 -29.45 52.27
C ARG A 2 9.42 -28.07 51.85
N LEU A 3 10.69 -27.77 52.16
CA LEU A 3 11.39 -26.53 51.77
C LEU A 3 11.87 -26.49 50.30
N LEU A 4 11.91 -27.64 49.61
CA LEU A 4 12.32 -27.71 48.20
C LEU A 4 11.18 -27.43 47.22
N ARG A 5 9.92 -27.46 47.68
CA ARG A 5 8.75 -27.17 46.84
C ARG A 5 8.45 -25.68 46.70
N THR A 6 8.91 -24.84 47.64
CA THR A 6 8.64 -23.40 47.65
C THR A 6 9.59 -22.58 46.77
N CYS A 7 10.78 -23.09 46.42
CA CYS A 7 11.70 -22.36 45.54
C CYS A 7 11.33 -22.38 44.05
N PHE A 8 10.62 -23.43 43.59
CA PHE A 8 10.30 -23.55 42.17
C PHE A 8 9.20 -22.59 41.69
N ALA A 9 8.34 -22.11 42.58
CA ALA A 9 7.23 -21.24 42.20
C ALA A 9 7.65 -19.79 41.89
N VAL A 10 8.83 -19.34 42.37
CA VAL A 10 9.31 -17.96 42.19
C VAL A 10 10.17 -17.80 40.93
N ALA A 11 10.74 -18.88 40.40
CA ALA A 11 11.67 -18.82 39.28
C ALA A 11 11.02 -18.59 37.90
N ALA A 12 9.70 -18.77 37.78
CA ALA A 12 9.02 -18.73 36.48
C ALA A 12 8.71 -17.31 35.95
N LEU A 13 8.81 -16.26 36.79
CA LEU A 13 8.42 -14.90 36.39
C LEU A 13 9.51 -14.09 35.65
N LEU A 14 10.73 -14.59 35.53
CA LEU A 14 11.86 -13.82 34.97
C LEU A 14 12.14 -14.08 33.47
N ALA A 15 11.36 -14.92 32.80
CA ALA A 15 11.62 -15.33 31.41
C ALA A 15 10.99 -14.42 30.34
N ALA A 16 10.40 -13.28 30.70
CA ALA A 16 9.92 -12.29 29.73
C ALA A 16 11.08 -11.34 29.34
N GLY A 17 12.00 -11.84 28.53
CA GLY A 17 13.00 -11.01 27.87
C GLY A 17 12.37 -10.14 26.76
N PRO A 18 13.00 -9.02 26.36
CA PRO A 18 12.51 -8.21 25.26
C PRO A 18 12.48 -9.05 23.97
N VAL A 19 11.30 -9.18 23.37
CA VAL A 19 11.17 -9.61 21.98
C VAL A 19 11.69 -8.45 21.13
N PHE A 20 12.92 -8.58 20.64
CA PHE A 20 13.40 -7.67 19.60
C PHE A 20 12.56 -7.93 18.36
N ALA A 21 11.80 -6.91 17.93
CA ALA A 21 11.20 -6.94 16.61
C ALA A 21 12.34 -7.14 15.60
N GLU A 22 12.24 -8.17 14.77
CA GLU A 22 13.24 -8.45 13.76
C GLU A 22 13.40 -7.22 12.86
N PRO A 23 14.62 -6.89 12.38
CA PRO A 23 14.81 -5.76 11.49
C PRO A 23 13.87 -5.89 10.31
N GLU A 24 13.02 -4.88 10.11
CA GLU A 24 12.00 -4.88 9.07
C GLU A 24 12.68 -5.13 7.72
N CYS A 25 12.42 -6.31 7.14
CA CYS A 25 12.93 -6.69 5.85
C CYS A 25 12.31 -5.75 4.80
N THR A 26 13.13 -4.87 4.24
CA THR A 26 12.67 -3.84 3.31
C THR A 26 13.39 -3.94 1.97
N CYS A 27 12.65 -3.67 0.89
CA CYS A 27 13.22 -3.50 -0.44
C CYS A 27 13.40 -2.02 -0.74
N LEU A 28 14.45 -1.67 -1.47
CA LEU A 28 14.74 -0.29 -1.87
C LEU A 28 14.34 -0.07 -3.32
N ALA A 29 13.59 0.99 -3.59
CA ALA A 29 13.34 1.47 -4.95
C ALA A 29 13.31 3.00 -4.96
N ASN A 30 14.09 3.62 -5.85
CA ASN A 30 14.20 5.08 -5.99
C ASN A 30 14.45 5.79 -4.65
N GLY A 31 15.34 5.25 -3.82
CA GLY A 31 15.66 5.78 -2.49
C GLY A 31 14.60 5.56 -1.42
N THR A 32 13.45 4.94 -1.75
CA THR A 32 12.36 4.65 -0.82
C THR A 32 12.39 3.21 -0.38
N ARG A 33 12.18 2.97 0.92
CA ARG A 33 12.08 1.62 1.51
C ARG A 33 10.64 1.15 1.51
N TYR A 34 10.43 -0.10 1.13
CA TYR A 34 9.12 -0.74 1.08
C TYR A 34 9.16 -1.99 1.95
N ALA A 35 8.14 -2.17 2.79
CA ALA A 35 8.00 -3.36 3.62
C ALA A 35 7.87 -4.63 2.76
N GLU A 36 8.30 -5.76 3.30
CA GLU A 36 8.02 -7.08 2.72
C GLU A 36 6.52 -7.24 2.40
N GLY A 37 6.21 -7.82 1.25
CA GLY A 37 4.85 -7.97 0.72
C GLY A 37 4.34 -6.76 -0.09
N SER A 38 4.98 -5.59 0.01
CA SER A 38 4.60 -4.41 -0.79
C SER A 38 4.68 -4.72 -2.28
N VAL A 39 3.69 -4.26 -3.04
CA VAL A 39 3.67 -4.35 -4.50
C VAL A 39 3.85 -2.96 -5.09
N VAL A 40 4.83 -2.79 -5.96
CA VAL A 40 5.14 -1.51 -6.59
C VAL A 40 5.45 -1.68 -8.07
N CYS A 41 5.17 -0.61 -8.83
CA CYS A 41 5.68 -0.47 -10.19
C CYS A 41 7.12 0.05 -10.13
N LEU A 42 8.08 -0.81 -10.47
CA LEU A 42 9.47 -0.41 -10.60
C LEU A 42 9.69 0.19 -11.98
N ARG A 43 10.30 1.37 -12.02
CA ARG A 43 10.64 2.09 -13.26
C ARG A 43 12.14 2.25 -13.31
N LEU A 44 12.79 1.50 -14.20
CA LEU A 44 14.22 1.55 -14.45
C LEU A 44 14.47 2.11 -15.86
N PRO A 45 15.70 2.56 -16.17
CA PRO A 45 16.06 2.96 -17.53
C PRO A 45 15.87 1.84 -18.56
N SER A 46 15.95 0.57 -18.13
CA SER A 46 15.74 -0.62 -18.97
C SER A 46 14.26 -0.96 -19.22
N GLY A 47 13.33 -0.30 -18.53
CA GLY A 47 11.90 -0.58 -18.63
C GLY A 47 11.19 -0.55 -17.28
N SER A 48 9.90 -0.86 -17.31
CA SER A 48 9.05 -0.91 -16.12
C SER A 48 8.45 -2.30 -15.94
N TRP A 49 8.36 -2.76 -14.69
CA TRP A 49 7.67 -3.99 -14.33
C TRP A 49 6.93 -3.84 -13.00
N LEU A 50 5.93 -4.68 -12.76
CA LEU A 50 5.30 -4.81 -11.46
C LEU A 50 6.09 -5.81 -10.61
N ALA A 51 6.41 -5.45 -9.38
CA ALA A 51 7.18 -6.32 -8.48
C ALA A 51 6.63 -6.34 -7.06
N ARG A 52 6.79 -7.48 -6.39
CA ARG A 52 6.55 -7.65 -4.95
C ARG A 52 7.88 -7.67 -4.19
N CYS A 53 7.95 -6.95 -3.08
CA CYS A 53 9.06 -7.08 -2.14
C CYS A 53 8.97 -8.42 -1.41
N GLY A 54 10.04 -9.20 -1.39
CA GLY A 54 10.14 -10.42 -0.60
C GLY A 54 11.57 -10.90 -0.48
N LYS A 55 11.78 -12.21 -0.32
CA LYS A 55 13.11 -12.79 -0.13
C LYS A 55 13.42 -13.87 -1.15
N VAL A 56 14.65 -13.86 -1.65
CA VAL A 56 15.24 -14.98 -2.39
C VAL A 56 16.48 -15.41 -1.60
N LEU A 57 16.53 -16.68 -1.18
CA LEU A 57 17.59 -17.21 -0.31
C LEU A 57 17.83 -16.35 0.95
N ASN A 58 16.74 -15.92 1.61
CA ASN A 58 16.74 -15.06 2.80
C ASN A 58 17.26 -13.63 2.59
N ASN A 59 17.60 -13.21 1.37
CA ASN A 59 17.97 -11.83 1.06
C ASN A 59 16.77 -11.08 0.47
N THR A 60 16.50 -9.88 0.99
CA THR A 60 15.48 -8.97 0.47
C THR A 60 15.72 -8.68 -1.01
N SER A 61 14.69 -8.91 -1.82
CA SER A 61 14.78 -8.80 -3.28
C SER A 61 13.42 -8.41 -3.87
N TRP A 62 13.47 -7.78 -5.04
CA TRP A 62 12.28 -7.52 -5.84
C TRP A 62 11.97 -8.72 -6.71
N GLN A 63 10.77 -9.29 -6.54
CA GLN A 63 10.27 -10.40 -7.32
C GLN A 63 9.31 -9.87 -8.37
N LYS A 64 9.62 -10.10 -9.65
CA LYS A 64 8.78 -9.66 -10.77
C LYS A 64 7.45 -10.42 -10.75
N ILE A 65 6.35 -9.69 -10.91
CA ILE A 65 4.98 -10.23 -11.04
C ILE A 65 4.58 -10.26 -12.52
N GLU A 66 4.72 -9.13 -13.21
CA GLU A 66 4.37 -8.98 -14.62
C GLU A 66 5.27 -7.94 -15.31
N ASP A 67 5.34 -8.03 -16.64
CA ASP A 67 5.93 -7.00 -17.49
C ASP A 67 5.04 -5.76 -17.57
N GLY A 68 5.66 -4.57 -17.61
CA GLY A 68 4.91 -3.33 -17.60
C GLY A 68 4.33 -3.00 -16.23
N CYS A 69 3.60 -1.90 -16.16
CA CYS A 69 2.89 -1.49 -14.94
C CYS A 69 1.41 -1.31 -15.23
N PRO A 70 0.54 -1.60 -14.25
CA PRO A 70 -0.89 -1.43 -14.41
C PRO A 70 -1.21 0.03 -14.73
N THR A 71 -1.99 0.23 -15.78
CA THR A 71 -2.45 1.55 -16.23
C THR A 71 -3.96 1.61 -16.04
N THR A 72 -4.42 2.48 -15.16
CA THR A 72 -5.84 2.80 -15.10
C THR A 72 -6.15 3.80 -16.20
N LEU A 73 -6.89 3.36 -17.22
CA LEU A 73 -7.52 4.30 -18.13
C LEU A 73 -8.63 4.98 -17.35
N LEU A 74 -8.46 6.27 -17.05
CA LEU A 74 -9.60 7.10 -16.64
C LEU A 74 -10.59 7.00 -17.79
N ALA A 75 -11.76 6.40 -17.53
CA ALA A 75 -12.85 6.48 -18.48
C ALA A 75 -13.00 7.95 -18.85
N PRO A 76 -13.09 8.32 -20.14
CA PRO A 76 -13.35 9.69 -20.50
C PRO A 76 -14.58 10.09 -19.71
N GLU A 77 -14.45 11.12 -18.87
CA GLU A 77 -15.60 11.76 -18.27
C GLU A 77 -16.50 12.05 -19.44
N MET A 78 -17.59 11.29 -19.53
CA MET A 78 -18.56 11.42 -20.59
C MET A 78 -19.07 12.83 -20.41
N THR A 79 -18.47 13.78 -21.15
CA THR A 79 -18.72 15.21 -21.09
C THR A 79 -20.21 15.33 -21.01
N ARG A 80 -20.73 15.58 -19.81
CA ARG A 80 -22.14 15.85 -19.62
C ARG A 80 -22.28 17.16 -20.36
N ALA A 81 -22.75 17.06 -21.60
CA ALA A 81 -23.04 18.23 -22.41
C ALA A 81 -23.83 19.16 -21.49
N PRO A 82 -23.45 20.45 -21.37
CA PRO A 82 -24.26 21.38 -20.64
C PRO A 82 -25.63 21.29 -21.30
N THR A 83 -26.59 20.68 -20.60
CA THR A 83 -27.98 20.71 -21.01
C THR A 83 -28.28 22.18 -21.02
N ALA A 84 -28.38 22.75 -22.22
CA ALA A 84 -28.79 24.12 -22.43
C ALA A 84 -30.14 24.27 -21.73
N SER A 85 -30.10 24.74 -20.50
CA SER A 85 -31.26 25.18 -19.76
C SER A 85 -31.71 26.45 -20.46
N LYS A 86 -32.49 26.28 -21.54
CA LYS A 86 -33.30 27.33 -22.12
C LYS A 86 -34.33 27.67 -21.04
N HIS A 87 -33.98 28.60 -20.16
CA HIS A 87 -34.97 29.38 -19.45
C HIS A 87 -35.70 30.21 -20.52
N PRO A 88 -37.03 30.06 -20.71
CA PRO A 88 -37.75 30.94 -21.60
C PRO A 88 -37.77 32.32 -20.96
N VAL A 89 -37.19 33.31 -21.64
CA VAL A 89 -37.45 34.72 -21.34
C VAL A 89 -38.87 35.03 -21.81
N SER A 90 -39.81 35.15 -20.87
CA SER A 90 -41.14 35.69 -21.14
C SER A 90 -41.05 37.21 -21.07
N GLN A 91 -40.84 37.85 -22.22
CA GLN A 91 -41.18 39.25 -22.43
C GLN A 91 -42.62 39.31 -22.96
N SER A 92 -43.53 39.89 -22.19
CA SER A 92 -44.83 40.36 -22.67
C SER A 92 -44.96 41.84 -22.30
N SER A 93 -44.67 42.68 -23.29
CA SER A 93 -45.09 44.08 -23.34
C SER A 93 -46.37 44.18 -24.18
N ASP A 94 -47.13 45.25 -23.90
CA ASP A 94 -48.22 45.84 -24.70
C ASP A 94 -49.67 45.40 -24.39
N GLY A 95 -50.48 46.38 -23.98
CA GLY A 95 -51.93 46.32 -23.89
C GLY A 95 -52.55 47.52 -23.15
N ASP A 96 -52.82 48.59 -23.92
CA ASP A 96 -53.86 49.65 -23.80
C ASP A 96 -54.17 50.29 -22.43
#